data_AF-A0A932PKX4-F1
#
_entry.id   AF-A0A932PKX4-F1
#
_cell.length_a   1.000
_cell.length_b   1.000
_cell.length_c   1.000
_cell.angle_alpha   90.00
_cell.angle_beta   90.00
_cell.angle_gamma   90.00
#
_symmetry.space_group_name_H-M   'P 1'
#
loop_
_entity.id
_entity.type
_entity.pdbx_description
1 polymer ?
#
loop_
_entity_poly.entity_id
_entity_poly.type
_entity_poly.pdbx_seq_one_letter_code
_entity_poly.pdbx_strand_id
1 'polypeptide(L)'
;MAKEEQKKGKGGKPQDEPKAAAGAPRHSAKERPRLRVRFEKELAPALMKELELKNPAAVPRLNKIVVNMGVGEATQNAKILDPAVNELGQITGQKPVVTRARKSIAAFKVREGMPIGAMVTLRGDRMYEFFDRLVSIVLPRVRDFRGVSTKSFDGRGNYTLGLHDQLIFPEIDYAKVDKLKGMNVTIVTTARSDDQSRVLLKHLGMPFRA
;
A
#
# COMPACT_ATOMS: atom_id res chain seq x y z
N MET A 1 -6.74 -71.49 49.72
CA MET A 1 -7.20 -70.44 50.66
C MET A 1 -6.52 -69.15 50.21
N ALA A 2 -7.15 -68.08 49.73
CA ALA A 2 -8.53 -67.71 49.47
C ALA A 2 -8.54 -66.75 48.24
N LYS A 3 -9.66 -66.69 47.54
CA LYS A 3 -9.98 -65.74 46.45
C LYS A 3 -10.27 -64.35 47.02
N GLU A 4 -10.05 -63.31 46.21
CA GLU A 4 -11.02 -62.23 45.82
C GLU A 4 -10.24 -61.14 45.06
N GLU A 5 -10.38 -61.00 43.72
CA GLU A 5 -11.33 -60.10 43.03
C GLU A 5 -11.07 -58.60 43.32
N GLN A 6 -11.02 -57.63 42.39
CA GLN A 6 -11.40 -57.52 40.97
C GLN A 6 -10.85 -56.19 40.39
N LYS A 7 -10.53 -56.21 39.07
CA LYS A 7 -10.68 -55.16 38.02
C LYS A 7 -10.43 -53.66 38.29
N LYS A 8 -9.54 -53.08 37.46
CA LYS A 8 -9.70 -51.89 36.55
C LYS A 8 -8.28 -51.42 36.19
N GLY A 9 -7.90 -51.01 34.99
CA GLY A 9 -8.54 -50.83 33.70
C GLY A 9 -7.51 -50.17 32.78
N LYS A 10 -7.49 -50.60 31.52
CA LYS A 10 -7.17 -49.85 30.29
C LYS A 10 -5.92 -48.96 30.23
N GLY A 11 -5.06 -49.30 29.26
CA GLY A 11 -4.64 -48.33 28.25
C GLY A 11 -3.21 -47.81 28.38
N GLY A 12 -2.24 -48.59 27.91
CA GLY A 12 -0.95 -48.06 27.49
C GLY A 12 -1.17 -47.00 26.42
N LYS A 13 -0.69 -45.78 26.66
CA LYS A 13 -0.72 -44.67 25.71
C LYS A 13 0.26 -44.96 24.56
N PRO A 14 -0.20 -45.01 23.30
CA PRO A 14 0.66 -44.74 22.16
C PRO A 14 0.83 -43.22 22.06
N GLN A 15 2.06 -42.73 22.20
CA GLN A 15 2.42 -41.37 21.79
C GLN A 15 2.58 -41.37 20.27
N ASP A 16 1.46 -41.30 19.55
CA ASP A 16 1.46 -40.84 18.16
C ASP A 16 1.40 -39.32 18.17
N GLU A 17 2.57 -38.67 18.13
CA GLU A 17 2.68 -37.28 17.72
C GLU A 17 2.88 -37.25 16.19
N PRO A 18 1.91 -36.74 15.41
CA PRO A 18 2.13 -36.57 13.99
C PRO A 18 3.08 -35.39 13.75
N LYS A 19 4.24 -35.70 13.16
CA LYS A 19 5.16 -34.75 12.53
C LYS A 19 4.40 -33.81 11.60
N ALA A 20 4.11 -32.59 12.06
CA ALA A 20 3.64 -31.50 11.22
C ALA A 20 4.84 -30.89 10.48
N ALA A 21 4.80 -31.02 9.16
CA ALA A 21 5.80 -30.53 8.21
C ALA A 21 6.15 -29.04 8.43
N ALA A 22 7.43 -28.73 8.26
CA ALA A 22 8.00 -27.39 8.29
C ALA A 22 7.33 -26.48 7.24
N GLY A 23 6.37 -25.68 7.69
CA GLY A 23 5.79 -24.59 6.92
C GLY A 23 6.74 -23.39 6.91
N ALA A 24 6.94 -22.84 5.71
CA ALA A 24 7.67 -21.61 5.40
C ALA A 24 7.51 -20.49 6.45
N PRO A 25 8.52 -19.62 6.64
CA PRO A 25 8.49 -18.59 7.67
C PRO A 25 7.28 -17.67 7.47
N ARG A 26 6.29 -17.82 8.35
CA ARG A 26 5.16 -16.90 8.46
C ARG A 26 5.76 -15.55 8.82
N HIS A 27 5.59 -14.57 7.94
CA HIS A 27 6.04 -13.20 8.09
C HIS A 27 5.77 -12.70 9.52
N SER A 28 6.83 -12.26 10.19
CA SER A 28 6.89 -11.88 11.58
C SER A 28 5.83 -10.83 11.95
N ALA A 29 4.83 -11.26 12.71
CA ALA A 29 3.89 -10.37 13.38
C ALA A 29 4.53 -9.73 14.63
N LYS A 30 5.46 -8.76 14.51
CA LYS A 30 5.85 -7.95 15.69
C LYS A 30 6.66 -6.64 15.50
N GLU A 31 6.63 -5.96 14.37
CA GLU A 31 7.16 -4.58 14.33
C GLU A 31 6.08 -3.63 13.82
N ARG A 32 5.58 -2.75 14.70
CA ARG A 32 4.69 -1.67 14.26
C ARG A 32 5.50 -0.78 13.31
N PRO A 33 4.95 -0.38 12.14
CA PRO A 33 5.68 0.48 11.21
C PRO A 33 6.20 1.72 11.91
N ARG A 34 7.44 2.11 11.62
CA ARG A 34 8.11 3.28 12.23
C ARG A 34 7.24 4.53 12.16
N LEU A 35 6.64 4.79 11.00
CA LEU A 35 5.72 5.92 10.82
C LEU A 35 4.45 5.83 11.64
N ARG A 36 3.91 4.62 11.87
CA ARG A 36 2.71 4.44 12.69
C ARG A 36 2.98 4.77 14.15
N VAL A 37 4.12 4.32 14.68
CA VAL A 37 4.55 4.64 16.05
C VAL A 37 4.81 6.14 16.19
N ARG A 38 5.50 6.75 15.22
CA ARG A 38 5.76 8.19 15.18
C ARG A 38 4.46 9.00 15.10
N PHE A 39 3.50 8.52 14.31
CA PHE A 39 2.19 9.17 14.19
C PHE A 39 1.44 9.21 15.51
N GLU A 40 1.39 8.08 16.24
CA GLU A 40 0.69 7.99 17.51
C GLU A 40 1.37 8.80 18.63
N LYS A 41 2.72 8.82 18.67
CA LYS A 41 3.48 9.45 19.76
C LYS A 41 3.73 10.94 19.58
N GLU A 42 4.06 11.36 18.36
CA GLU A 42 4.59 12.71 18.10
C GLU A 42 3.66 13.53 17.21
N LEU A 43 3.18 12.94 16.11
CA LEU A 43 2.44 13.71 15.10
C LEU A 43 1.01 14.00 15.56
N ALA A 44 0.32 13.04 16.18
CA ALA A 44 -1.05 13.27 16.64
C ALA A 44 -1.17 14.42 17.67
N PRO A 45 -0.30 14.51 18.70
CA PRO A 45 -0.27 15.67 19.60
C PRO A 45 0.11 16.98 18.90
N ALA A 46 1.06 16.96 17.96
CA ALA A 46 1.46 18.15 17.21
C ALA A 46 0.31 18.69 16.34
N LEU A 47 -0.37 17.79 15.62
CA LEU A 47 -1.53 18.11 14.78
C LEU A 47 -2.70 18.63 15.61
N MET A 48 -2.92 18.10 16.81
CA MET A 48 -3.98 18.57 17.70
C MET A 48 -3.73 20.02 18.15
N LYS A 49 -2.47 20.39 18.41
CA LYS A 49 -2.09 21.76 18.78
C LYS A 49 -2.19 22.71 17.60
N GLU A 50 -1.68 22.33 16.43
CA GLU A 50 -1.65 23.21 15.25
C GLU A 50 -3.03 23.41 14.61
N LEU A 51 -3.90 22.41 14.67
CA LEU A 51 -5.26 22.48 14.14
C LEU A 51 -6.30 22.86 15.21
N GLU A 52 -5.86 23.19 16.43
CA GLU A 52 -6.69 23.57 17.59
C GLU A 52 -7.91 22.65 17.80
N LEU A 53 -7.70 21.33 17.62
CA LEU A 53 -8.79 20.37 17.64
C LEU A 53 -9.21 20.05 19.07
N LYS A 54 -10.49 20.23 19.36
CA LYS A 54 -11.09 19.90 20.68
C LYS A 54 -11.15 18.39 20.96
N ASN A 55 -11.15 17.55 19.92
CA ASN A 55 -11.33 16.10 20.05
C ASN A 55 -10.12 15.34 19.48
N PRO A 56 -9.45 14.48 20.27
CA PRO A 56 -8.36 13.62 19.80
C PRO A 56 -8.74 12.69 18.63
N ALA A 57 -10.01 12.29 18.54
CA ALA A 57 -10.50 11.46 17.44
C ALA A 57 -10.68 12.24 16.12
N ALA A 58 -10.73 13.58 16.17
CA ALA A 58 -10.86 14.43 14.99
C ALA A 58 -9.53 14.65 14.25
N VAL A 59 -8.40 14.19 14.81
CA VAL A 59 -7.09 14.32 14.20
C VAL A 59 -7.07 13.62 12.84
N PRO A 60 -6.72 14.31 11.74
CA PRO A 60 -6.63 13.71 10.41
C PRO A 60 -5.65 12.54 10.37
N ARG A 61 -6.04 11.44 9.71
CA ARG A 61 -5.21 10.23 9.56
C ARG A 61 -5.20 9.78 8.10
N LEU A 62 -4.19 8.99 7.76
CA LEU A 62 -4.19 8.23 6.51
C LEU A 62 -5.23 7.10 6.60
N ASN A 63 -6.12 7.03 5.61
CA ASN A 63 -7.17 6.00 5.54
C ASN A 63 -6.75 4.85 4.61
N LYS A 64 -6.36 5.20 3.39
CA LYS A 64 -5.85 4.24 2.39
C LYS A 64 -4.92 4.96 1.41
N ILE A 65 -4.01 4.21 0.80
CA ILE A 65 -3.26 4.66 -0.36
C ILE A 65 -3.63 3.79 -1.54
N VAL A 66 -4.04 4.42 -2.64
CA VAL A 66 -4.36 3.73 -3.89
C VAL A 66 -3.24 4.03 -4.87
N VAL A 67 -2.57 2.98 -5.33
CA VAL A 67 -1.59 3.07 -6.41
C VAL A 67 -2.26 2.55 -7.66
N ASN A 68 -2.34 3.36 -8.71
CA ASN A 68 -2.89 2.97 -9.98
C ASN A 68 -1.88 3.17 -11.11
N MET A 69 -1.96 2.29 -12.10
CA MET A 69 -1.20 2.39 -13.34
C MET A 69 -2.16 2.19 -14.49
N GLY A 70 -2.25 3.19 -15.36
CA GLY A 70 -3.00 3.13 -16.60
C GLY A 70 -2.07 2.76 -17.75
N VAL A 71 -2.31 1.61 -18.40
CA VAL A 71 -1.50 1.14 -19.53
C VAL A 71 -2.39 1.12 -20.76
N GLY A 72 -2.58 2.28 -21.40
CA GLY A 72 -3.47 2.42 -22.57
C GLY A 72 -3.10 1.49 -23.74
N GLU A 73 -1.81 1.17 -23.89
CA GLU A 73 -1.30 0.22 -24.88
C GLU A 73 -1.73 -1.23 -24.63
N ALA A 74 -2.13 -1.58 -23.40
CA ALA A 74 -2.59 -2.92 -23.04
C ALA A 74 -3.88 -3.33 -23.78
N THR A 75 -4.61 -2.35 -24.33
CA THR A 75 -5.79 -2.59 -25.17
C THR A 75 -5.44 -3.28 -26.49
N GLN A 76 -4.25 -3.04 -27.03
CA GLN A 76 -3.76 -3.65 -28.27
C GLN A 76 -2.99 -4.94 -28.00
N ASN A 77 -2.28 -4.99 -26.86
CA ASN A 77 -1.49 -6.17 -26.49
C ASN A 77 -1.61 -6.45 -24.99
N ALA A 78 -2.40 -7.47 -24.66
CA ALA A 78 -2.64 -7.90 -23.29
C ALA A 78 -1.36 -8.33 -22.56
N LYS A 79 -0.32 -8.76 -23.28
CA LYS A 79 0.96 -9.19 -22.69
C LYS A 79 1.73 -8.05 -22.04
N ILE A 80 1.47 -6.78 -22.42
CA ILE A 80 2.13 -5.61 -21.81
C ILE A 80 1.62 -5.37 -20.38
N LEU A 81 0.44 -5.91 -20.04
CA LEU A 81 -0.16 -5.76 -18.74
C LEU A 81 0.48 -6.66 -17.68
N ASP A 82 0.94 -7.86 -18.05
CA ASP A 82 1.51 -8.81 -17.09
C ASP A 82 2.79 -8.27 -16.40
N PRO A 83 3.76 -7.65 -17.13
CA PRO A 83 4.89 -6.98 -16.50
C PRO A 83 4.46 -5.85 -15.57
N ALA A 84 3.46 -5.04 -15.96
CA ALA A 84 2.98 -3.93 -15.13
C ALA A 84 2.35 -4.41 -13.81
N VAL A 85 1.63 -5.53 -13.83
CA VAL A 85 1.08 -6.17 -12.63
C VAL A 85 2.21 -6.71 -11.74
N ASN A 86 3.25 -7.31 -12.33
CA ASN A 86 4.38 -7.82 -11.57
C ASN A 86 5.20 -6.70 -10.92
N GLU A 87 5.48 -5.63 -11.67
CA GLU A 87 6.19 -4.42 -11.19
C GLU A 87 5.44 -3.77 -10.03
N LEU A 88 4.13 -3.53 -10.17
CA LEU A 88 3.30 -3.01 -9.08
C LEU A 88 3.26 -3.96 -7.87
N GLY A 89 3.26 -5.27 -8.12
CA GLY A 89 3.32 -6.28 -7.06
C GLY A 89 4.63 -6.20 -6.26
N GLN A 90 5.76 -6.01 -6.94
CA GLN A 90 7.08 -5.84 -6.33
C GLN A 90 7.16 -4.55 -5.51
N ILE A 91 6.67 -3.44 -6.05
CA ILE A 91 6.66 -2.14 -5.38
C ILE A 91 5.81 -2.18 -4.10
N THR A 92 4.60 -2.72 -4.19
CA THR A 92 3.61 -2.63 -3.11
C THR A 92 3.61 -3.83 -2.16
N GLY A 93 4.28 -4.93 -2.51
CA GLY A 93 4.24 -6.18 -1.74
C GLY A 93 2.84 -6.82 -1.71
N GLN A 94 1.95 -6.42 -2.62
CA GLN A 94 0.57 -6.89 -2.69
C GLN A 94 0.18 -7.19 -4.14
N LYS A 95 -0.50 -8.32 -4.36
CA LYS A 95 -1.00 -8.69 -5.68
C LYS A 95 -1.96 -7.62 -6.22
N PRO A 96 -1.65 -6.98 -7.36
CA PRO A 96 -2.54 -5.97 -7.94
C PRO A 96 -3.81 -6.56 -8.56
N VAL A 97 -4.84 -5.73 -8.63
CA VAL A 97 -6.10 -6.04 -9.31
C VAL A 97 -6.04 -5.43 -10.70
N VAL A 98 -6.28 -6.25 -11.72
CA VAL A 98 -6.40 -5.79 -13.11
C VAL A 98 -7.72 -5.05 -13.29
N THR A 99 -7.66 -3.80 -13.74
CA THR A 99 -8.83 -2.97 -14.00
C THR A 99 -9.32 -3.19 -15.43
N ARG A 100 -10.63 -3.45 -15.55
CA ARG A 100 -11.30 -3.68 -16.83
C ARG A 100 -12.15 -2.48 -17.24
N ALA A 101 -12.30 -2.28 -18.54
CA ALA A 101 -13.14 -1.26 -19.13
C ALA A 101 -14.61 -1.46 -18.72
N ARG A 102 -15.26 -0.38 -18.26
CA ARG A 102 -16.72 -0.40 -17.96
C ARG A 102 -17.59 0.00 -19.15
N LYS A 103 -17.04 0.73 -20.12
CA LYS A 103 -17.77 1.24 -21.28
C LYS A 103 -16.92 1.04 -22.53
N SER A 104 -17.59 0.77 -23.65
CA SER A 104 -16.96 0.73 -24.96
C SER A 104 -16.85 2.15 -25.51
N ILE A 105 -15.64 2.55 -25.94
CA ILE A 105 -15.38 3.87 -26.53
C ILE A 105 -14.52 3.68 -27.78
N ALA A 106 -15.11 3.99 -28.94
CA ALA A 106 -14.48 3.76 -30.25
C ALA A 106 -13.20 4.58 -30.45
N ALA A 107 -13.15 5.82 -29.95
CA ALA A 107 -11.97 6.70 -30.06
C ALA A 107 -10.70 6.09 -29.43
N PHE A 108 -10.85 5.33 -28.35
CA PHE A 108 -9.74 4.64 -27.68
C PHE A 108 -9.60 3.17 -28.12
N LYS A 109 -10.42 2.71 -29.07
CA LYS A 109 -10.51 1.30 -29.51
C LYS A 109 -10.76 0.32 -28.35
N VAL A 110 -11.45 0.76 -27.30
CA VAL A 110 -11.73 -0.02 -26.10
C VAL A 110 -13.13 -0.63 -26.18
N ARG A 111 -13.25 -1.92 -25.86
CA ARG A 111 -14.51 -2.63 -25.63
C ARG A 111 -14.69 -2.91 -24.14
N GLU A 112 -15.95 -2.99 -23.70
CA GLU A 112 -16.30 -3.39 -22.34
C GLU A 112 -15.64 -4.72 -21.95
N GLY A 113 -15.13 -4.81 -20.71
CA GLY A 113 -14.45 -5.98 -20.20
C GLY A 113 -12.97 -6.11 -20.57
N MET A 114 -12.44 -5.30 -21.49
CA MET A 114 -11.01 -5.33 -21.84
C MET A 114 -10.13 -4.85 -20.68
N PRO A 115 -8.98 -5.49 -20.41
CA PRO A 115 -8.04 -5.05 -19.40
C PRO A 115 -7.32 -3.76 -19.85
N ILE A 116 -7.30 -2.73 -19.02
CA ILE A 116 -6.69 -1.41 -19.33
C ILE A 116 -5.52 -1.08 -18.39
N GLY A 117 -5.55 -1.59 -17.16
CA GLY A 117 -4.51 -1.26 -16.20
C GLY A 117 -4.54 -2.13 -14.96
N ALA A 118 -3.84 -1.67 -13.94
CA ALA A 118 -3.74 -2.36 -12.67
C ALA A 118 -3.81 -1.35 -11.52
N MET A 119 -4.39 -1.78 -10.40
CA MET A 119 -4.45 -0.99 -9.18
C MET A 119 -4.19 -1.82 -7.94
N VAL A 120 -3.65 -1.17 -6.92
CA VAL A 120 -3.46 -1.73 -5.58
C VAL A 120 -4.07 -0.74 -4.58
N THR A 121 -4.77 -1.26 -3.57
CA THR A 121 -5.18 -0.45 -2.42
C THR A 121 -4.48 -0.96 -1.17
N LEU A 122 -3.62 -0.12 -0.61
CA LEU A 122 -2.88 -0.35 0.61
C LEU A 122 -3.65 0.21 1.80
N ARG A 123 -3.73 -0.59 2.87
CA ARG A 123 -4.37 -0.24 4.15
C ARG A 123 -3.55 -0.81 5.31
N GLY A 124 -3.78 -0.30 6.51
CA GLY A 124 -3.11 -0.77 7.72
C GLY A 124 -1.61 -0.52 7.65
N ASP A 125 -0.81 -1.50 8.07
CA ASP A 125 0.64 -1.32 8.24
C ASP A 125 1.39 -1.13 6.92
N ARG A 126 1.02 -1.88 5.87
CA ARG A 126 1.62 -1.76 4.52
C ARG A 126 1.48 -0.37 3.91
N MET A 127 0.41 0.34 4.26
CA MET A 127 0.18 1.71 3.81
C MET A 127 1.24 2.65 4.41
N TYR A 128 1.53 2.52 5.71
CA TYR A 128 2.54 3.34 6.38
C TYR A 128 3.94 3.01 5.86
N GLU A 129 4.27 1.73 5.66
CA GLU A 129 5.56 1.33 5.11
C GLU A 129 5.77 1.84 3.68
N PHE A 130 4.74 1.73 2.83
CA PHE A 130 4.79 2.26 1.47
C PHE A 130 4.97 3.79 1.46
N PHE A 131 4.24 4.50 2.33
CA PHE A 131 4.39 5.95 2.45
C PHE A 131 5.79 6.36 2.93
N ASP A 132 6.35 5.65 3.91
CA ASP A 132 7.72 5.90 4.40
C ASP A 132 8.75 5.73 3.29
N ARG A 133 8.63 4.63 2.54
CA ARG A 133 9.50 4.35 1.39
C ARG A 133 9.36 5.41 0.31
N LEU A 134 8.12 5.82 0.02
CA LEU A 134 7.83 6.83 -0.99
C LEU A 134 8.52 8.15 -0.63
N VAL A 135 8.34 8.63 0.60
CA VAL A 135 8.89 9.92 1.02
C VAL A 135 10.40 9.88 1.21
N SER A 136 10.93 8.86 1.88
CA SER A 136 12.33 8.82 2.30
C SER A 136 13.28 8.34 1.21
N ILE A 137 12.82 7.46 0.30
CA ILE A 137 13.70 6.80 -0.69
C ILE A 137 13.32 7.21 -2.12
N VAL A 138 12.03 7.20 -2.45
CA VAL A 138 11.57 7.36 -3.85
C VAL A 138 11.58 8.83 -4.27
N LEU A 139 11.01 9.75 -3.49
CA LEU A 139 10.94 11.18 -3.87
C LEU A 139 12.33 11.81 -4.14
N PRO A 140 13.38 11.56 -3.34
CA PRO A 140 14.72 12.08 -3.62
C PRO A 140 15.36 11.52 -4.90
N ARG A 141 14.92 10.35 -5.37
CA ARG A 141 15.41 9.71 -6.60
C ARG A 141 14.72 10.21 -7.86
N VAL A 142 13.66 11.00 -7.73
CA VAL A 142 12.97 11.60 -8.88
C VAL A 142 13.94 12.58 -9.57
N ARG A 143 14.11 12.45 -10.88
CA ARG A 143 14.93 13.39 -11.67
C ARG A 143 14.31 14.80 -11.59
N ASP A 144 15.13 15.81 -11.31
CA ASP A 144 14.74 17.22 -11.15
C ASP A 144 13.67 17.46 -10.07
N PHE A 145 13.80 16.78 -8.93
CA PHE A 145 12.86 16.94 -7.82
C PHE A 145 12.91 18.33 -7.18
N ARG A 146 11.85 19.13 -7.40
CA ARG A 146 11.68 20.48 -6.79
C ARG A 146 10.68 20.50 -5.63
N GLY A 147 10.35 19.34 -5.08
CA GLY A 147 9.22 19.17 -4.16
C GLY A 147 7.92 18.85 -4.89
N VAL A 148 6.99 18.26 -4.15
CA VAL A 148 5.66 17.93 -4.66
C VAL A 148 4.76 19.18 -4.71
N SER A 149 3.87 19.22 -5.69
CA SER A 149 2.94 20.35 -5.87
C SER A 149 1.95 20.43 -4.71
N THR A 150 1.73 21.64 -4.18
CA THR A 150 0.68 21.95 -3.20
C THR A 150 -0.71 22.09 -3.84
N LYS A 151 -0.82 22.03 -5.18
CA LYS A 151 -2.09 22.18 -5.90
C LYS A 151 -2.78 20.85 -6.21
N SER A 152 -2.16 19.71 -5.90
CA SER A 152 -2.70 18.38 -6.25
C SER A 152 -3.71 17.82 -5.24
N PHE A 153 -4.31 18.69 -4.43
CA PHE A 153 -5.41 18.33 -3.53
C PHE A 153 -6.75 18.44 -4.25
N ASP A 154 -7.74 17.67 -3.79
CA ASP A 154 -9.05 17.56 -4.42
C ASP A 154 -10.15 18.42 -3.76
N GLY A 155 -9.80 19.34 -2.85
CA GLY A 155 -10.76 20.15 -2.09
C GLY A 155 -11.37 19.43 -0.89
N ARG A 156 -11.12 18.12 -0.74
CA ARG A 156 -11.66 17.27 0.33
C ARG A 156 -10.56 16.58 1.12
N GLY A 157 -9.33 17.10 1.05
CA GLY A 157 -8.20 16.58 1.80
C GLY A 157 -7.57 15.31 1.23
N ASN A 158 -7.93 14.85 0.03
CA ASN A 158 -7.18 13.78 -0.64
C ASN A 158 -6.10 14.39 -1.53
N TYR A 159 -4.99 13.68 -1.63
CA TYR A 159 -3.84 14.13 -2.40
C TYR A 159 -3.49 13.11 -3.48
N THR A 160 -3.29 13.55 -4.72
CA THR A 160 -2.84 12.66 -5.80
C THR A 160 -1.49 13.11 -6.33
N LEU A 161 -0.53 12.19 -6.31
CA LEU A 161 0.79 12.36 -6.88
C LEU A 161 0.90 11.57 -8.19
N GLY A 162 1.24 12.24 -9.28
CA GLY A 162 1.65 11.59 -10.51
C GLY A 162 3.15 11.30 -10.49
N LEU A 163 3.53 10.05 -10.71
CA LEU A 163 4.90 9.61 -10.93
C LEU A 163 5.05 9.25 -12.41
N HIS A 164 5.94 9.95 -13.12
CA HIS A 164 6.13 9.72 -14.54
C HIS A 164 6.97 8.47 -14.84
N ASP A 165 7.74 8.01 -13.85
CA ASP A 165 8.67 6.90 -14.00
C ASP A 165 8.53 5.92 -12.84
N GLN A 166 8.54 4.63 -13.16
CA GLN A 166 8.52 3.52 -12.21
C GLN A 166 9.93 3.10 -11.75
N LEU A 167 10.98 3.49 -12.48
CA LEU A 167 12.38 3.19 -12.17
C LEU A 167 12.91 3.91 -10.91
N ILE A 168 12.09 4.78 -10.34
CA ILE A 168 12.39 5.52 -9.11
C ILE A 168 12.36 4.55 -7.90
N PHE A 169 11.63 3.43 -8.03
CA PHE A 169 11.58 2.38 -7.03
C PHE A 169 12.81 1.47 -7.14
N PRO A 170 13.60 1.29 -6.05
CA PRO A 170 14.76 0.40 -6.05
C PRO A 170 14.43 -1.06 -6.34
N GLU A 171 13.18 -1.47 -6.12
CA GLU A 171 12.72 -2.85 -6.32
C GLU A 171 12.59 -3.22 -7.80
N ILE A 172 12.54 -2.24 -8.70
CA ILE A 172 12.40 -2.47 -10.13
C ILE A 172 13.77 -2.67 -10.77
N ASP A 173 13.91 -3.77 -11.51
CA ASP A 173 15.09 -4.10 -12.29
C ASP A 173 15.07 -3.36 -13.63
N TYR A 174 16.02 -2.45 -13.83
CA TYR A 174 16.19 -1.68 -15.07
C TYR A 174 16.28 -2.57 -16.33
N ALA A 175 16.85 -3.77 -16.22
CA ALA A 175 17.05 -4.65 -17.38
C ALA A 175 15.75 -5.31 -17.86
N LYS A 176 14.69 -5.32 -17.04
CA LYS A 176 13.40 -5.98 -17.34
C LYS A 176 12.33 -5.00 -17.79
N VAL A 177 12.62 -3.71 -17.81
CA VAL A 177 11.65 -2.66 -18.18
C VAL A 177 11.76 -2.38 -19.68
N ASP A 178 10.77 -2.83 -20.44
CA ASP A 178 10.69 -2.57 -21.89
C ASP A 178 10.36 -1.11 -22.21
N LYS A 179 9.45 -0.52 -21.42
CA LYS A 179 8.94 0.85 -21.59
C LYS A 179 8.70 1.52 -20.26
N LEU A 180 8.97 2.82 -20.21
CA LEU A 180 8.65 3.68 -19.07
C LEU A 180 7.13 3.78 -18.93
N LYS A 181 6.62 3.41 -17.76
CA LYS A 181 5.19 3.53 -17.40
C LYS A 181 5.09 4.46 -16.20
N GLY A 182 4.17 5.41 -16.30
CA GLY A 182 3.81 6.27 -15.18
C GLY A 182 2.80 5.59 -14.26
N MET A 183 2.74 6.04 -13.01
CA MET A 183 1.73 5.62 -12.04
C MET A 183 1.20 6.82 -11.25
N ASN A 184 -0.03 6.72 -10.76
CA ASN A 184 -0.57 7.70 -9.83
C ASN A 184 -0.74 7.09 -8.45
N VAL A 185 -0.29 7.82 -7.45
CA VAL A 185 -0.43 7.48 -6.04
C VAL A 185 -1.43 8.46 -5.43
N THR A 186 -2.62 7.95 -5.12
CA THR A 186 -3.66 8.71 -4.42
C THR A 186 -3.63 8.37 -2.93
N ILE A 187 -3.32 9.38 -2.13
CA ILE A 187 -3.34 9.32 -0.67
C ILE A 187 -4.70 9.83 -0.20
N VAL A 188 -5.48 8.92 0.40
CA VAL A 188 -6.79 9.22 0.95
C VAL A 188 -6.65 9.45 2.44
N THR A 189 -7.06 10.62 2.90
CA THR A 189 -7.01 10.99 4.31
C THR A 189 -8.41 11.09 4.89
N THR A 190 -8.51 11.26 6.21
CA THR A 190 -9.77 11.59 6.89
C THR A 190 -9.98 13.10 7.06
N ALA A 191 -9.07 13.93 6.53
CA ALA A 191 -9.19 15.38 6.59
C ALA A 191 -10.44 15.84 5.85
N ARG A 192 -11.05 16.95 6.30
CA ARG A 192 -12.21 17.55 5.62
C ARG A 192 -11.83 18.71 4.71
N SER A 193 -10.66 19.30 4.94
CA SER A 193 -10.12 20.43 4.20
C SER A 193 -8.70 20.11 3.72
N ASP A 194 -8.31 20.74 2.62
CA ASP A 194 -6.98 20.61 2.03
C ASP A 194 -5.89 21.15 2.98
N ASP A 195 -6.19 22.18 3.77
CA ASP A 195 -5.24 22.73 4.73
C ASP A 195 -4.87 21.71 5.81
N GLN A 196 -5.88 21.00 6.34
CA GLN A 196 -5.67 19.93 7.31
C GLN A 196 -4.84 18.78 6.74
N SER A 197 -5.11 18.41 5.49
CA SER A 197 -4.38 17.35 4.80
C SER A 197 -2.94 17.77 4.49
N ARG A 198 -2.72 19.03 4.09
CA ARG A 198 -1.40 19.59 3.84
C ARG A 198 -0.56 19.60 5.10
N VAL A 199 -1.12 20.03 6.24
CA VAL A 199 -0.44 20.02 7.54
C VAL A 199 -0.11 18.57 7.93
N LEU A 200 -1.05 17.63 7.80
CA LEU A 200 -0.80 16.20 8.03
C LEU A 200 0.36 15.66 7.19
N LEU A 201 0.34 15.88 5.88
CA LEU A 201 1.37 15.38 4.97
C LEU A 201 2.73 16.04 5.22
N LYS A 202 2.75 17.33 5.59
CA LYS A 202 3.97 18.04 5.96
C LYS A 202 4.62 17.44 7.22
N HIS A 203 3.81 17.14 8.23
CA HIS A 203 4.25 16.46 9.46
C HIS A 203 4.74 15.02 9.22
N LEU A 204 4.13 14.35 8.26
CA LEU A 204 4.58 13.03 7.80
C LEU A 204 5.88 13.08 6.97
N GLY A 205 6.42 14.27 6.70
CA GLY A 205 7.70 14.46 6.01
C GLY A 205 7.59 14.69 4.51
N MET A 206 6.39 14.95 3.98
CA MET A 206 6.21 15.16 2.55
C MET A 206 6.86 16.48 2.10
N PRO A 207 7.83 16.45 1.16
CA PRO A 207 8.56 17.64 0.73
C PRO A 207 7.72 18.46 -0.25
N PHE A 208 6.92 19.38 0.26
CA PHE A 208 6.18 20.33 -0.57
C PHE A 208 7.11 21.37 -1.19
N ARG A 209 6.84 21.72 -2.45
CA ARG A 209 7.48 22.85 -3.11
C ARG A 209 7.12 24.15 -2.39
N ALA A 210 8.13 24.92 -2.02
CA ALA A 210 8.00 26.27 -1.48
C ALA A 210 7.57 27.26 -2.57
#